data_AF-F8L930-F1
#
_entry.id   AF-F8L930-F1
#
_cell.length_a   1.000
_cell.length_b   1.000
_cell.length_c   1.000
_cell.angle_alpha   90.00
_cell.angle_beta   90.00
_cell.angle_gamma   90.00
#
_symmetry.space_group_name_H-M   'P 1'
#
loop_
_entity.id
_entity.type
_entity.pdbx_description
1 polymer ?
#
loop_
_entity_poly.entity_id
_entity_poly.type
_entity_poly.pdbx_seq_one_letter_code
_entity_poly.pdbx_strand_id
1 'polypeptide(L)' 'MRRFPEETLSQQFELEYGTDCLEVEKNALQKGQRVLILDDLLATGGQRLQQVSLPNRQR' A
#
# COMPACT_ATOMS: atom_id res chain seq x y z
N MET A 1 12.03 -0.37 13.40
CA MET A 1 12.32 -1.78 13.04
C MET A 1 11.60 -2.06 11.73
N ARG A 2 12.32 -2.39 10.66
CA ARG A 2 11.73 -2.56 9.32
C ARG A 2 11.00 -3.91 9.27
N ARG A 3 9.74 -3.93 8.81
CA ARG A 3 8.90 -5.15 8.76
C ARG A 3 9.25 -6.10 7.62
N PHE A 4 9.93 -5.59 6.58
CA PHE A 4 10.27 -6.37 5.39
C PHE A 4 11.79 -6.43 5.19
N PRO A 5 12.33 -7.59 4.75
CA PRO A 5 13.76 -7.75 4.45
C PRO A 5 14.17 -7.00 3.16
N GLU A 6 13.24 -6.85 2.22
CA GLU A 6 13.50 -6.32 0.87
C GLU A 6 13.08 -4.86 0.69
N GLU A 7 13.27 -4.33 -0.53
CA GLU A 7 12.85 -2.97 -0.89
C GLU A 7 11.31 -2.84 -0.92
N THR A 8 10.80 -1.82 -0.23
CA THR A 8 9.37 -1.58 -0.03
C THR A 8 8.92 -0.30 -0.73
N LEU A 9 7.69 -0.31 -1.24
CA LEU A 9 6.93 0.89 -1.56
C LEU A 9 6.16 1.28 -0.30
N SER A 10 6.24 2.56 0.06
CA SER A 10 5.52 3.12 1.20
C SER A 10 4.60 4.24 0.74
N GLN A 11 3.39 4.29 1.30
CA GLN A 11 2.45 5.37 1.07
C GLN A 11 1.88 5.83 2.41
N GLN A 12 2.26 7.04 2.78
CA GLN A 12 1.77 7.71 3.98
C GLN A 12 0.39 8.34 3.70
N PHE A 13 -0.49 8.29 4.69
CA PHE A 13 -1.81 8.91 4.65
C PHE A 13 -2.17 9.52 6.00
N GLU A 14 -3.05 10.51 5.95
CA GLU A 14 -3.49 11.25 7.13
C GLU A 14 -4.69 10.55 7.77
N LEU A 15 -4.68 10.55 9.10
CA LEU A 15 -5.79 10.13 9.97
C LEU A 15 -6.32 11.36 10.70
N GLU A 16 -7.50 11.24 11.31
CA GLU A 16 -8.10 12.32 12.11
C GLU A 16 -7.14 12.83 13.21
N TYR A 17 -6.31 11.94 13.76
CA TYR A 17 -5.34 12.26 14.81
C TYR A 17 -3.94 11.68 14.54
N GLY A 18 -3.45 11.81 13.30
CA GLY A 18 -2.06 11.46 13.01
C GLY A 18 -1.81 11.11 11.55
N THR A 19 -0.75 10.36 11.31
CA THR A 19 -0.46 9.78 10.00
C THR A 19 -0.12 8.32 10.17
N ASP A 20 -0.53 7.51 9.21
CA ASP A 20 -0.11 6.12 9.11
C ASP A 20 0.50 5.84 7.73
N CYS A 21 1.15 4.69 7.59
CA CYS A 21 1.91 4.33 6.40
C CYS A 21 1.59 2.89 5.98
N LEU A 22 1.10 2.73 4.76
CA LEU A 22 0.94 1.43 4.12
C LEU A 22 2.25 1.06 3.41
N GLU A 23 2.77 -0.15 3.66
CA GLU A 23 4.00 -0.66 3.06
C GLU A 23 3.73 -1.97 2.30
N VAL A 24 4.26 -2.09 1.09
CA VAL A 24 4.18 -3.30 0.25
C VAL A 24 5.56 -3.56 -0.37
N GLU A 25 5.99 -4.82 -0.46
CA GLU A 25 7.26 -5.15 -1.15
C GLU A 25 7.17 -4.81 -2.65
N LYS A 26 8.22 -4.17 -3.20
CA LYS A 26 8.22 -3.69 -4.60
C LYS A 26 7.89 -4.76 -5.64
N ASN A 27 8.24 -6.01 -5.36
CA ASN A 27 8.09 -7.12 -6.28
C ASN A 27 6.93 -8.06 -5.91
N ALA A 28 6.13 -7.73 -4.89
CA ALA A 28 4.98 -8.54 -4.49
C ALA A 28 3.88 -8.58 -5.57
N LEU A 29 3.78 -7.53 -6.40
CA LEU A 29 2.73 -7.37 -7.41
C LEU A 29 3.32 -7.15 -8.80
N GLN A 30 2.64 -7.71 -9.80
CA GLN A 30 2.95 -7.57 -11.22
C GLN A 30 1.81 -6.84 -11.94
N LYS A 31 2.17 -6.12 -13.00
CA LYS A 31 1.18 -5.41 -13.84
C LYS A 31 0.15 -6.39 -14.40
N GLY A 32 -1.12 -6.03 -14.30
CA GLY A 32 -2.24 -6.85 -14.78
C GLY A 32 -2.75 -7.87 -13.76
N GLN A 33 -2.11 -8.03 -12.60
CA GLN A 33 -2.68 -8.82 -11.51
C GLN A 33 -3.89 -8.10 -10.91
N ARG A 34 -4.94 -8.88 -10.66
CA ARG A 34 -6.09 -8.43 -9.88
C ARG A 34 -5.80 -8.75 -8.42
N VAL A 35 -5.85 -7.72 -7.57
CA VAL A 35 -5.53 -7.83 -6.15
C VAL A 35 -6.81 -7.62 -5.35
N LEU A 36 -7.05 -8.48 -4.35
CA LEU A 36 -8.11 -8.32 -3.37
C LEU A 36 -7.45 -7.93 -2.05
N ILE A 37 -7.87 -6.78 -1.50
CA ILE A 37 -7.46 -6.36 -0.15
C ILE A 37 -8.52 -6.90 0.81
N LEU A 38 -8.08 -7.67 1.79
CA LEU A 38 -8.91 -8.18 2.87
C LEU A 38 -8.48 -7.50 4.16
N ASP A 39 -9.43 -6.92 4.86
CA ASP A 39 -9.23 -6.24 6.13
C ASP A 39 -10.36 -6.69 7.07
N ASP A 40 -10.04 -7.02 8.31
CA ASP A 40 -11.00 -7.53 9.29
C ASP A 40 -11.88 -6.41 9.85
N LEU A 41 -11.33 -5.19 9.94
CA LEU A 41 -12.02 -3.99 10.35
C LEU A 41 -11.66 -2.83 9.42
N LEU A 42 -12.48 -2.65 8.39
CA LEU A 42 -12.48 -1.41 7.60
C LEU A 42 -13.08 -0.27 8.44
N ALA A 43 -12.24 0.39 9.24
CA ALA A 43 -12.65 1.61 9.94
C ALA A 43 -12.89 2.72 8.89
N THR A 44 -14.14 3.16 8.80
CA THR A 44 -14.75 4.13 7.88
C THR A 44 -14.26 5.58 8.06
N GLY A 45 -12.96 5.79 8.31
CA GLY A 45 -12.43 7.12 8.64
C GLY A 45 -11.66 7.84 7.53
N GLY A 46 -11.23 7.15 6.47
CA GLY A 46 -10.34 7.81 5.50
C GLY A 46 -9.76 6.94 4.39
N GLN A 47 -10.32 5.75 4.11
CA GLN A 47 -9.84 4.93 3.00
C GLN A 47 -10.33 5.48 1.66
N ARG A 48 -9.84 6.66 1.27
CA ARG A 48 -9.64 6.97 -0.14
C ARG A 48 -8.52 6.04 -0.56
N LEU A 49 -8.86 4.84 -1.02
CA LEU A 49 -7.95 3.96 -1.77
C LEU A 49 -7.52 4.76 -3.00
N GLN A 50 -6.54 5.65 -2.82
CA GLN A 50 -5.87 6.29 -3.92
C GLN A 50 -5.27 5.15 -4.74
N GLN A 51 -5.49 5.22 -6.05
CA GLN A 51 -4.89 4.29 -7.00
C GLN A 51 -3.41 4.12 -6.64
N VAL A 52 -3.03 2.93 -6.18
CA VAL A 52 -1.62 2.58 -6.00
C VAL A 52 -1.04 2.49 -7.40
N SER A 53 -0.39 3.57 -7.82
CA SER A 53 0.34 3.63 -9.08
C SER A 53 1.57 2.73 -8.97
N LEU A 54 1.40 1.48 -9.42
CA LEU A 54 2.51 0.55 -9.54
C LEU A 54 3.48 1.10 -10.59
N PRO A 55 4.79 1.21 -10.28
CA PRO A 55 5.77 1.69 -11.24
C PRO A 55 5.77 0.78 -12.47
N ASN A 56 5.61 1.36 -13.67
CA ASN A 56 5.83 0.63 -14.91
C ASN A 56 7.31 0.20 -14.93
N ARG A 57 7.55 -1.11 -15.02
CA ARG A 57 8.89 -1.65 -15.26
C ARG A 57 9.37 -1.11 -16.61
N GLN A 58 10.31 -0.16 -16.60
CA GLN A 58 11.06 0.18 -17.80
C GLN A 58 11.92 -1.03 -18.16
N ARG A 59 11.80 -1.48 -19.40
CA ARG A 59 12.68 -2.52 -19.96
C ARG A 59 14.08 -1.95 -20.13
#